data_AF-A0A3T1AW55-F1
#
_entry.id   AF-A0A3T1AW55-F1
#
_cell.length_a   1.000
_cell.length_b   1.000
_cell.length_c   1.000
_cell.angle_alpha   90.00
_cell.angle_beta   90.00
_cell.angle_gamma   90.00
#
_symmetry.space_group_name_H-M   'P 1'
#
loop_
_entity.id
_entity.type
_entity.pdbx_description
1 polymer ?
#
loop_
_entity_poly.entity_id
_entity_poly.type
_entity_poly.pdbx_seq_one_letter_code
_entity_poly.pdbx_strand_id
1 'polypeptide(L)'
;MVATLLTPGASTCGMEKKHERPLRHRRHLSPGRPRRINARFTTAEADQVTVAAHRAGLTPSGYVALMALTAASAGATPHLDPLRAVLGELSRTRIALTTVDPELLPGVIDRVDAVLQEIRAGLPR
;
A
#
# COMPACT_ATOMS: atom_id res chain seq x y z
N MET A 1 -38.93 -40.82 -45.62
CA MET A 1 -37.86 -39.83 -45.87
C MET A 1 -38.54 -38.47 -46.00
N VAL A 2 -38.23 -37.36 -45.32
CA VAL A 2 -37.44 -37.03 -44.12
C VAL A 2 -38.09 -35.72 -43.65
N ALA A 3 -38.38 -35.59 -42.35
CA ALA A 3 -38.76 -34.33 -41.73
C ALA A 3 -37.51 -33.47 -41.55
N THR A 4 -37.52 -32.16 -41.86
CA THR A 4 -36.68 -31.17 -41.16
C THR A 4 -37.26 -29.76 -41.31
N LEU A 5 -37.53 -29.16 -40.16
CA LEU A 5 -37.87 -27.77 -39.85
C LEU A 5 -36.66 -26.84 -40.08
N LEU A 6 -36.88 -25.55 -40.36
CA LEU A 6 -36.35 -24.43 -39.56
C LEU A 6 -36.51 -23.09 -40.32
N THR A 7 -37.39 -22.24 -39.80
CA THR A 7 -37.19 -20.79 -39.72
C THR A 7 -36.75 -20.53 -38.27
N PRO A 8 -35.66 -19.79 -38.00
CA PRO A 8 -35.79 -18.39 -37.53
C PRO A 8 -34.56 -17.54 -37.94
N GLY A 9 -34.41 -16.26 -37.64
CA GLY A 9 -35.15 -15.38 -36.77
C GLY A 9 -34.83 -13.93 -37.10
N ALA A 10 -35.87 -13.10 -37.13
CA ALA A 10 -35.72 -11.66 -37.10
C ALA A 10 -35.10 -11.28 -35.75
N SER A 11 -33.93 -10.66 -35.82
CA SER A 11 -33.21 -10.10 -34.68
C SER A 11 -34.07 -9.02 -34.02
N THR A 12 -34.71 -9.36 -32.89
CA THR A 12 -35.28 -8.36 -32.00
C THR A 12 -34.11 -7.69 -31.29
N CYS A 13 -33.74 -6.50 -31.73
CA CYS A 13 -32.90 -5.60 -30.96
C CYS A 13 -33.67 -5.24 -29.67
N GLY A 14 -33.40 -6.00 -28.61
CA GLY A 14 -33.98 -5.78 -27.30
C GLY A 14 -33.53 -4.42 -26.78
N MET A 15 -34.48 -3.48 -26.70
CA MET A 15 -34.32 -2.25 -25.93
C MET A 15 -34.27 -2.66 -24.46
N GLU A 16 -33.07 -3.00 -24.00
CA GLU A 16 -32.78 -3.26 -22.60
C GLU A 16 -33.07 -1.96 -21.83
N LYS A 17 -34.17 -1.97 -21.08
CA LYS A 17 -34.58 -0.85 -20.24
C LYS A 17 -33.43 -0.56 -19.29
N LYS A 18 -32.74 0.57 -19.50
CA LYS A 18 -31.81 1.12 -18.51
C LYS A 18 -32.58 1.26 -17.21
N HIS A 19 -32.34 0.37 -16.26
CA HIS A 19 -32.70 0.60 -14.87
C HIS A 19 -31.91 1.84 -14.45
N GLU A 20 -32.60 2.97 -14.43
CA GLU A 20 -32.10 4.25 -13.96
C GLU A 20 -31.81 4.05 -12.48
N ARG A 21 -30.56 3.70 -12.17
CA ARG A 21 -30.12 3.59 -10.78
C ARG A 21 -30.37 4.97 -10.18
N PRO A 22 -31.15 5.10 -9.09
CA PRO A 22 -31.34 6.41 -8.48
C PRO A 22 -29.95 6.94 -8.18
N LEU A 23 -29.60 8.05 -8.83
CA LEU A 23 -28.37 8.79 -8.57
C LEU A 23 -28.45 9.17 -7.10
N ARG A 24 -27.84 8.36 -6.23
CA ARG A 24 -27.78 8.62 -4.80
C ARG A 24 -26.84 9.81 -4.65
N HIS A 25 -27.41 11.00 -4.79
CA HIS A 25 -26.70 12.26 -4.70
C HIS A 25 -26.14 12.35 -3.28
N ARG A 26 -24.87 11.94 -3.13
CA ARG A 26 -24.14 12.13 -1.89
C ARG A 26 -23.85 13.62 -1.83
N ARG A 27 -24.11 14.23 -0.68
CA ARG A 27 -23.70 15.62 -0.44
C ARG A 27 -22.18 15.67 -0.61
N HIS A 28 -21.73 16.25 -1.71
CA HIS A 28 -20.31 16.40 -1.99
C HIS A 28 -19.79 17.53 -1.12
N LEU A 29 -18.94 17.20 -0.16
CA LEU A 29 -18.23 18.22 0.62
C LEU A 29 -17.22 18.89 -0.32
N SER A 30 -17.39 20.19 -0.52
CA SER A 30 -16.45 21.04 -1.26
C SER A 30 -15.54 21.77 -0.27
N PRO A 31 -14.23 21.87 -0.51
CA PRO A 31 -13.52 21.25 -1.65
C PRO A 31 -13.32 19.74 -1.43
N GLY A 32 -13.62 18.95 -2.47
CA GLY A 32 -13.32 17.52 -2.46
C GLY A 32 -11.81 17.28 -2.49
N ARG A 33 -11.36 16.11 -2.03
CA ARG A 33 -9.95 15.70 -2.17
C ARG A 33 -9.65 15.43 -3.65
N PRO A 34 -8.80 16.24 -4.33
CA PRO A 34 -8.69 16.19 -5.79
C PRO A 34 -7.79 15.06 -6.32
N ARG A 35 -6.92 14.50 -5.47
CA ARG A 35 -5.98 13.43 -5.85
C ARG A 35 -6.50 12.07 -5.41
N ARG A 36 -6.48 11.11 -6.33
CA ARG A 36 -6.92 9.73 -6.11
C ARG A 36 -5.74 8.76 -6.24
N ILE A 37 -5.70 7.76 -5.37
CA ILE A 37 -4.78 6.62 -5.42
C ILE A 37 -5.63 5.34 -5.49
N ASN A 38 -5.28 4.41 -6.38
CA ASN A 38 -5.96 3.13 -6.51
C ASN A 38 -5.02 2.02 -6.06
N ALA A 39 -5.34 1.36 -4.94
CA ALA A 39 -4.64 0.17 -4.48
C ALA A 39 -5.24 -1.10 -5.11
N ARG A 40 -4.39 -2.10 -5.36
CA ARG A 40 -4.79 -3.43 -5.81
C ARG A 40 -4.43 -4.43 -4.72
N PHE A 41 -5.32 -5.39 -4.50
CA PHE A 41 -5.21 -6.40 -3.48
C PHE A 41 -5.59 -7.75 -4.09
N THR A 42 -4.95 -8.81 -3.60
CA THR A 42 -5.47 -10.17 -3.72
C THR A 42 -6.77 -10.31 -2.92
N THR A 43 -7.51 -11.39 -3.16
CA THR A 43 -8.76 -11.66 -2.43
C THR A 43 -8.53 -11.72 -0.92
N ALA A 44 -7.50 -12.45 -0.47
CA ALA A 44 -7.19 -12.60 0.94
C ALA A 44 -6.81 -11.26 1.60
N GLU A 45 -6.01 -10.43 0.92
CA GLU A 45 -5.65 -9.09 1.42
C GLU A 45 -6.89 -8.18 1.52
N ALA A 46 -7.79 -8.24 0.54
CA ALA A 46 -9.02 -7.46 0.55
C ALA A 46 -9.96 -7.87 1.71
N ASP A 47 -10.05 -9.17 2.03
CA ASP A 47 -10.84 -9.67 3.15
C ASP A 47 -10.26 -9.20 4.49
N GLN A 48 -8.94 -9.25 4.65
CA GLN A 48 -8.26 -8.74 5.85
C GLN A 48 -8.52 -7.24 6.06
N VAL A 49 -8.40 -6.44 5.00
CA VAL A 49 -8.72 -5.00 5.04
C VAL A 49 -10.18 -4.78 5.39
N THR A 50 -11.09 -5.59 4.86
CA THR A 50 -12.53 -5.47 5.12
C THR A 50 -12.86 -5.76 6.58
N VAL A 51 -12.29 -6.83 7.16
CA VAL A 51 -12.45 -7.16 8.58
C VAL A 51 -11.90 -6.05 9.46
N ALA A 52 -10.70 -5.55 9.17
CA ALA A 52 -10.08 -4.47 9.94
C ALA A 52 -10.90 -3.17 9.85
N ALA A 53 -11.39 -2.81 8.67
CA ALA A 53 -12.24 -1.65 8.45
C ALA A 53 -13.55 -1.77 9.23
N HIS A 54 -14.19 -2.94 9.22
CA HIS A 54 -15.42 -3.19 9.98
C HIS A 54 -15.19 -3.01 11.48
N ARG A 55 -14.09 -3.55 12.02
CA ARG A 55 -13.71 -3.35 13.44
C ARG A 55 -13.50 -1.87 13.79
N ALA A 56 -12.99 -1.08 12.84
CA ALA A 56 -12.80 0.35 13.00
C ALA A 56 -14.05 1.21 12.70
N GLY A 57 -15.17 0.60 12.29
CA GLY A 57 -16.38 1.34 11.89
C GLY A 57 -16.20 2.16 10.60
N LEU A 58 -15.25 1.79 9.74
CA LEU A 58 -14.91 2.51 8.50
C LEU A 58 -15.27 1.69 7.26
N THR A 59 -15.38 2.36 6.12
CA THR A 59 -15.38 1.66 4.82
C THR A 59 -13.96 1.13 4.54
N PRO A 60 -13.81 0.02 3.79
CA PRO A 60 -12.47 -0.49 3.43
C PRO A 60 -11.56 0.58 2.80
N SER A 61 -12.13 1.39 1.91
CA SER A 61 -11.41 2.52 1.29
C SER A 61 -11.02 3.62 2.27
N GLY A 62 -11.89 3.94 3.24
CA GLY A 62 -11.62 4.95 4.27
C GLY A 62 -10.56 4.46 5.26
N TYR A 63 -10.62 3.18 5.63
CA TYR A 63 -9.62 2.52 6.47
C TYR A 63 -8.24 2.55 5.81
N VAL A 64 -8.13 2.13 4.55
CA VAL A 64 -6.86 2.16 3.81
C VAL A 64 -6.29 3.58 3.71
N ALA A 65 -7.14 4.56 3.39
CA ALA A 65 -6.72 5.95 3.29
C ALA A 65 -6.21 6.49 4.65
N LEU A 66 -6.90 6.18 5.74
CA LEU A 66 -6.50 6.59 7.09
C LEU A 66 -5.17 5.95 7.48
N MET A 67 -5.03 4.63 7.33
CA MET A 67 -3.81 3.90 7.67
C MET A 67 -2.61 4.35 6.84
N ALA A 68 -2.80 4.61 5.55
CA ALA A 68 -1.73 5.16 4.70
C ALA A 68 -1.26 6.54 5.21
N LEU A 69 -2.18 7.41 5.62
CA LEU A 69 -1.84 8.72 6.19
C LEU A 69 -1.15 8.60 7.55
N THR A 70 -1.62 7.72 8.41
CA THR A 70 -1.00 7.45 9.71
C THR A 70 0.42 6.92 9.55
N ALA A 71 0.62 5.93 8.67
CA ALA A 71 1.94 5.37 8.38
C ALA A 71 2.90 6.42 7.82
N ALA A 72 2.44 7.24 6.87
CA ALA A 72 3.24 8.33 6.30
C ALA A 72 3.60 9.39 7.35
N SER A 73 2.66 9.74 8.23
CA SER A 73 2.89 10.72 9.31
C SER A 73 3.87 10.19 10.36
N ALA A 74 3.86 8.88 10.61
CA ALA A 74 4.80 8.20 11.50
C ALA A 74 6.19 7.98 10.86
N GLY A 75 6.40 8.37 9.60
CA GLY A 75 7.65 8.11 8.88
C GLY A 75 7.90 6.63 8.58
N ALA A 76 6.86 5.79 8.61
CA ALA A 76 6.99 4.37 8.36
C ALA A 76 7.35 4.12 6.89
N THR A 77 8.57 3.64 6.65
CA THR A 77 8.99 3.14 5.33
C THR A 77 8.72 1.64 5.25
N PRO A 78 7.79 1.17 4.39
CA PRO A 78 7.54 -0.25 4.23
C PRO A 78 8.81 -0.93 3.70
N HIS A 79 9.36 -1.84 4.49
CA HIS A 79 10.56 -2.59 4.15
C HIS A 79 10.19 -3.85 3.39
N LEU A 80 10.12 -3.76 2.06
CA LEU A 80 9.83 -4.91 1.19
C LEU A 80 11.08 -5.49 0.51
N ASP A 81 12.24 -4.83 0.66
CA ASP A 81 13.50 -5.26 0.06
C ASP A 81 14.64 -4.99 1.06
N PRO A 82 15.35 -6.03 1.54
CA PRO A 82 16.51 -5.87 2.42
C PRO A 82 17.55 -4.87 1.88
N LEU A 83 17.71 -4.78 0.55
CA LEU A 83 18.63 -3.84 -0.07
C LEU A 83 18.18 -2.39 0.11
N ARG A 84 16.87 -2.12 0.03
CA ARG A 84 16.34 -0.78 0.31
C ARG A 84 16.45 -0.40 1.79
N ALA A 85 16.57 -1.38 2.68
CA ALA A 85 16.78 -1.16 4.12
C ALA A 85 18.15 -0.60 4.36
N VAL A 86 19.11 -1.30 3.79
CA VAL A 86 20.51 -0.93 3.82
C VAL A 86 20.69 0.44 3.16
N LEU A 87 20.08 0.70 1.99
CA LEU A 87 20.19 2.00 1.32
C LEU A 87 19.56 3.16 2.12
N GLY A 88 18.42 2.92 2.76
CA GLY A 88 17.76 3.91 3.62
C GLY A 88 18.59 4.21 4.88
N GLU A 89 19.20 3.19 5.47
CA GLU A 89 20.09 3.33 6.62
C GLU A 89 21.37 4.07 6.22
N LEU A 90 22.02 3.68 5.11
CA LEU A 90 23.22 4.33 4.58
C LEU A 90 22.99 5.82 4.27
N SER A 91 21.83 6.16 3.73
CA SER A 91 21.49 7.57 3.44
C SER A 91 21.39 8.41 4.71
N ARG A 92 20.80 7.85 5.78
CA ARG A 92 20.71 8.51 7.09
C ARG A 92 22.07 8.62 7.76
N THR A 93 22.88 7.56 7.73
CA THR A 93 24.26 7.56 8.24
C THR A 93 25.12 8.60 7.52
N ARG A 94 25.03 8.69 6.19
CA ARG A 94 25.77 9.68 5.41
C ARG A 94 25.46 11.11 5.85
N ILE A 95 24.18 11.43 6.07
CA ILE A 95 23.77 12.76 6.55
C ILE A 95 24.34 13.01 7.96
N ALA A 96 24.24 12.04 8.87
CA ALA A 96 24.79 12.17 10.21
C ALA A 96 26.30 12.43 10.20
N LEU A 97 27.05 11.72 9.33
CA LEU A 97 28.50 11.90 9.19
C LEU A 97 28.91 13.29 8.69
N THR A 98 28.05 14.01 7.96
CA THR A 98 28.34 15.41 7.57
C THR A 98 28.41 16.37 8.75
N THR A 99 27.91 15.96 9.93
CA THR A 99 27.89 16.79 11.14
C THR A 99 28.97 16.41 12.16
N VAL A 100 29.76 15.36 11.88
CA VAL A 100 30.81 14.87 12.77
C VAL A 100 32.15 15.53 12.41
N ASP A 101 32.93 15.90 13.43
CA ASP A 101 34.29 16.40 13.26
C ASP A 101 35.17 15.29 12.63
N PRO A 102 35.85 15.55 11.49
CA PRO A 102 36.63 14.53 10.79
C PRO A 102 37.73 13.89 11.64
N GLU A 103 38.28 14.61 12.62
CA GLU A 103 39.34 14.11 13.51
C GLU A 103 38.84 12.99 14.45
N LEU A 104 37.53 12.95 14.72
CA LEU A 104 36.91 11.96 15.61
C LEU A 104 36.43 10.71 14.85
N LEU A 105 36.36 10.75 13.51
CA LEU A 105 35.80 9.67 12.69
C LEU A 105 36.52 8.32 12.86
N PRO A 106 37.86 8.24 12.90
CA PRO A 106 38.54 6.95 13.06
C PRO A 106 38.15 6.24 14.36
N GLY A 107 38.13 6.96 15.49
CA GLY A 107 37.76 6.39 16.79
C GLY A 107 36.28 5.98 16.86
N VAL A 108 35.39 6.71 16.18
CA VAL A 108 33.97 6.34 16.07
C VAL A 108 33.81 5.07 15.22
N ILE A 109 34.52 4.95 14.11
CA ILE A 109 34.50 3.77 13.24
C ILE A 109 35.00 2.53 14.00
N ASP A 110 36.15 2.64 14.67
CA ASP A 110 36.72 1.54 15.45
C ASP A 110 35.75 1.06 16.55
N ARG A 111 35.07 2.01 17.22
CA ARG A 111 34.09 1.68 18.26
C ARG A 111 32.86 0.99 17.69
N VAL A 112 32.37 1.42 16.53
CA VAL A 112 31.24 0.79 15.83
C VAL A 112 31.61 -0.62 15.37
N ASP A 113 32.80 -0.81 14.80
CA ASP A 113 33.28 -2.13 14.36
C ASP A 113 33.42 -3.11 15.53
N ALA A 114 33.94 -2.65 16.67
CA ALA A 114 33.99 -3.46 17.88
C ALA A 114 32.60 -3.94 18.32
N VAL A 115 31.61 -3.04 18.35
CA VAL A 115 30.22 -3.38 18.71
C VAL A 115 29.59 -4.34 17.70
N LEU A 116 29.83 -4.15 16.40
CA LEU A 116 29.34 -5.06 15.37
C LEU A 116 29.94 -6.46 15.49
N GLN A 117 31.22 -6.58 15.88
CA GLN A 117 31.86 -7.86 16.13
C GLN A 117 31.30 -8.56 17.37
N GLU A 118 31.02 -7.83 18.44
CA GLU A 118 30.35 -8.37 19.64
C GLU A 118 28.95 -8.91 19.29
N ILE A 119 28.16 -8.16 18.51
CA ILE A 119 26.82 -8.58 18.05
C ILE A 119 26.91 -9.84 17.18
N ARG A 120 27.86 -9.89 16.23
CA ARG A 120 28.07 -11.07 15.37
C ARG A 120 28.50 -12.29 16.16
N ALA A 121 29.33 -12.12 17.18
CA ALA A 121 29.80 -13.21 18.03
C ALA A 121 28.70 -13.73 18.97
N GLY A 122 27.73 -12.89 19.34
CA GLY A 122 26.60 -13.24 20.22
C GLY A 122 25.38 -13.85 19.53
N LEU A 123 25.31 -13.86 18.19
CA LEU A 123 24.22 -14.51 17.46
C LEU A 123 24.40 -16.04 17.46
N PRO A 124 23.41 -16.85 17.91
CA PRO A 124 23.47 -18.30 17.72
C PRO A 124 23.51 -18.63 16.23
N ARG A 125 24.40 -19.55 15.87
CA ARG A 125 24.63 -20.01 14.48
C ARG A 125 23.48 -20.87 13.95
#